data_AF-A0A3E1EPA0-F1
#
_entry.id   AF-A0A3E1EPA0-F1
#
_cell.length_a   1.000
_cell.length_b   1.000
_cell.length_c   1.000
_cell.angle_alpha   90.00
_cell.angle_beta   90.00
_cell.angle_gamma   90.00
#
_symmetry.space_group_name_H-M   'P 1'
#
loop_
_entity.id
_entity.type
_entity.pdbx_description
1 polymer ?
#
loop_
_entity_poly.entity_id
_entity_poly.type
_entity_poly.pdbx_seq_one_letter_code
_entity_poly.pdbx_strand_id
1 'polypeptide(L)'
;MSDSAHSPATAGHVAEESKFAAYVQIAMLLAVITGVEIAVIGLPFATWLLVTVLVVLSVVKFMFVIFYFMHLRWDKLFCTILFFIGLILAGGTMWALLKLFGAEASVPLSVAVNTVADLSRLV
;
A
#
# COMPACT_ATOMS: atom_id res chain seq x y z
N MET A 1 -63.48 -18.02 4.77
CA MET A 1 -62.85 -16.80 4.24
C MET A 1 -61.36 -17.01 4.32
N SER A 2 -60.79 -17.40 3.17
CA SER A 2 -59.37 -17.71 3.00
C SER A 2 -58.80 -16.58 2.18
N ASP A 3 -58.09 -15.65 2.80
CA ASP A 3 -57.28 -14.67 2.07
C ASP A 3 -55.85 -14.74 2.58
N SER A 4 -55.07 -15.47 1.80
CA SER A 4 -53.63 -15.49 1.82
C SER A 4 -53.10 -14.14 1.33
N ALA A 5 -52.87 -13.19 2.24
CA ALA A 5 -52.09 -12.00 1.93
C ALA A 5 -50.60 -12.30 2.15
N HIS A 6 -49.98 -12.72 1.06
CA HIS A 6 -48.56 -12.95 0.86
C HIS A 6 -47.71 -11.72 1.24
N SER A 7 -46.77 -11.90 2.17
CA SER A 7 -45.78 -10.90 2.61
C SER A 7 -44.88 -10.41 1.46
N PRO A 8 -44.59 -9.11 1.33
CA PRO A 8 -43.54 -8.62 0.44
C PRO A 8 -42.19 -8.68 1.17
N ALA A 9 -41.64 -9.89 1.38
CA ALA A 9 -40.37 -10.09 2.09
C ALA A 9 -39.16 -10.37 1.17
N THR A 10 -39.35 -10.46 -0.15
CA THR A 10 -38.32 -11.01 -1.06
C THR A 10 -37.46 -9.95 -1.78
N ALA A 11 -37.82 -8.66 -1.75
CA ALA A 11 -37.08 -7.63 -2.51
C ALA A 11 -35.82 -7.10 -1.79
N GLY A 12 -35.70 -7.26 -0.47
CA GLY A 12 -34.56 -6.75 0.30
C GLY A 12 -33.33 -7.67 0.33
N HIS A 13 -33.51 -8.98 0.16
CA HIS A 13 -32.42 -9.96 0.32
C HIS A 13 -31.46 -9.99 -0.90
N VAL A 14 -31.98 -9.76 -2.10
CA VAL A 14 -31.22 -9.85 -3.37
C VAL A 14 -30.26 -8.66 -3.56
N ALA A 15 -30.62 -7.48 -3.04
CA ALA A 15 -29.82 -6.26 -3.19
C ALA A 15 -28.60 -6.22 -2.25
N GLU A 16 -28.68 -6.84 -1.07
CA GLU A 16 -27.54 -6.98 -0.15
C GLU A 16 -26.55 -8.03 -0.67
N GLU A 17 -27.04 -9.19 -1.12
CA GLU A 17 -26.21 -10.29 -1.66
C GLU A 17 -25.32 -9.84 -2.84
N SER A 18 -25.84 -8.99 -3.73
CA SER A 18 -25.11 -8.50 -4.91
C SER A 18 -23.87 -7.65 -4.55
N LYS A 19 -23.89 -6.91 -3.44
CA LYS A 19 -22.73 -6.10 -3.01
C LYS A 19 -21.64 -7.00 -2.46
N PHE A 20 -22.00 -7.99 -1.64
CA PHE A 20 -21.07 -8.99 -1.13
C PHE A 20 -20.44 -9.80 -2.27
N ALA A 21 -21.22 -10.19 -3.27
CA ALA A 21 -20.71 -10.88 -4.45
C ALA A 21 -19.66 -10.06 -5.23
N ALA A 22 -19.88 -8.75 -5.38
CA ALA A 22 -18.92 -7.87 -6.04
C ALA A 22 -17.59 -7.77 -5.27
N TYR A 23 -17.64 -7.68 -3.94
CA TYR A 23 -16.43 -7.66 -3.10
C TYR A 23 -15.65 -8.98 -3.18
N VAL A 24 -16.35 -10.11 -3.15
CA VAL A 24 -15.74 -11.44 -3.28
C VAL A 24 -15.11 -11.64 -4.66
N GLN A 25 -15.78 -11.19 -5.73
CA GLN A 25 -15.24 -11.29 -7.10
C GLN A 25 -13.93 -10.51 -7.26
N ILE A 26 -13.83 -9.36 -6.60
CA ILE A 26 -12.63 -8.51 -6.60
C ILE A 26 -11.50 -9.12 -5.77
N ALA A 27 -11.82 -9.67 -4.60
CA ALA A 27 -10.86 -10.42 -3.79
C ALA A 27 -10.23 -11.56 -4.62
N MET A 28 -11.07 -12.26 -5.38
CA MET A 28 -10.65 -13.35 -6.26
C MET A 28 -9.77 -12.85 -7.42
N LEU A 29 -10.11 -11.71 -8.04
CA LEU A 29 -9.26 -11.08 -9.06
C LEU A 29 -7.88 -10.71 -8.49
N LEU A 30 -7.81 -10.14 -7.29
CA LEU A 30 -6.54 -9.79 -6.65
C LEU A 30 -5.69 -11.03 -6.35
N ALA A 31 -6.33 -12.11 -5.88
CA ALA A 31 -5.68 -13.38 -5.65
C ALA A 31 -5.09 -13.94 -6.96
N VAL A 32 -5.85 -13.88 -8.06
CA VAL A 32 -5.37 -14.29 -9.40
C VAL A 32 -4.17 -13.45 -9.84
N ILE A 33 -4.23 -12.11 -9.72
CA ILE A 33 -3.11 -11.22 -10.07
C ILE A 33 -1.86 -11.58 -9.25
N THR A 34 -2.02 -11.95 -7.98
CA THR A 34 -0.91 -12.38 -7.11
C THR A 34 -0.36 -13.74 -7.54
N GLY A 35 -1.23 -14.69 -7.88
CA GLY A 35 -0.81 -15.99 -8.40
C GLY A 35 -0.02 -15.87 -9.72
N VAL A 36 -0.48 -15.00 -10.63
CA VAL A 36 0.21 -14.69 -11.89
C VAL A 36 1.57 -14.03 -11.61
N GLU A 37 1.65 -13.10 -10.65
CA GLU A 37 2.90 -12.46 -10.26
C GLU A 37 3.95 -13.50 -9.82
N ILE A 38 3.58 -14.42 -8.92
CA ILE A 38 4.46 -15.49 -8.46
C ILE A 38 4.89 -16.41 -9.62
N ALA A 39 3.97 -16.73 -10.54
CA ALA A 39 4.29 -17.53 -11.72
C ALA A 39 5.31 -16.85 -12.64
N VAL A 40 5.20 -15.52 -12.83
CA VAL A 40 6.13 -14.73 -13.65
C VAL A 40 7.50 -14.59 -12.97
N ILE A 41 7.55 -14.48 -11.64
CA ILE A 41 8.82 -14.47 -10.88
C ILE A 41 9.63 -15.76 -11.11
N GLY A 42 8.96 -16.89 -11.35
CA GLY A 42 9.61 -18.15 -11.68
C GLY A 42 10.34 -18.18 -13.02
N LEU A 43 10.13 -17.19 -13.90
CA LEU A 43 10.78 -17.08 -15.20
C LEU A 43 12.01 -16.16 -15.10
N PRO A 44 13.17 -16.52 -15.69
CA PRO A 44 14.41 -15.75 -15.60
C PRO A 44 14.38 -14.50 -16.52
N PHE A 45 13.50 -13.55 -16.23
CA PHE A 45 13.44 -12.25 -16.90
C PHE A 45 14.52 -11.30 -16.37
N ALA A 46 14.69 -10.15 -17.04
CA ALA A 46 15.55 -9.08 -16.57
C ALA A 46 15.14 -8.60 -15.17
N THR A 47 16.03 -8.75 -14.18
CA THR A 47 15.81 -8.42 -12.76
C THR A 47 15.25 -7.01 -12.55
N TRP A 48 15.67 -6.04 -13.38
CA TRP A 48 15.21 -4.66 -13.28
C TRP A 48 13.73 -4.51 -13.62
N LEU A 49 13.26 -5.19 -14.66
CA LEU A 49 11.85 -5.21 -15.06
C LEU A 49 11.03 -5.91 -13.96
N LEU A 50 11.54 -7.02 -13.43
CA LEU A 50 10.91 -7.78 -12.35
C LEU A 50 10.71 -6.90 -11.09
N VAL A 51 11.73 -6.18 -10.64
CA VAL A 51 11.61 -5.25 -9.50
C VAL A 51 10.58 -4.15 -9.78
N THR A 52 10.58 -3.55 -10.97
CA THR A 52 9.61 -2.50 -11.32
C THR A 52 8.17 -3.02 -11.33
N VAL A 53 7.94 -4.21 -11.86
CA VAL A 53 6.61 -4.83 -11.92
C VAL A 53 6.12 -5.21 -10.53
N LEU A 54 6.97 -5.75 -9.66
CA LEU A 54 6.61 -6.08 -8.28
C LEU A 54 6.22 -4.84 -7.48
N VAL A 55 6.96 -3.74 -7.63
CA VAL A 55 6.63 -2.46 -6.98
C VAL A 55 5.29 -1.93 -7.48
N VAL A 56 5.08 -1.91 -8.81
CA VAL A 56 3.82 -1.44 -9.40
C VAL A 56 2.65 -2.34 -8.98
N LEU A 57 2.81 -3.66 -9.05
CA LEU A 57 1.78 -4.62 -8.64
C LEU A 57 1.47 -4.52 -7.15
N SER A 58 2.45 -4.25 -6.29
CA SER A 58 2.23 -4.01 -4.86
C SER A 58 1.38 -2.75 -4.62
N VAL A 59 1.74 -1.62 -5.25
CA VAL A 59 0.98 -0.36 -5.14
C VAL A 59 -0.45 -0.52 -5.68
N VAL A 60 -0.61 -1.16 -6.85
CA VAL A 60 -1.92 -1.37 -7.47
C VAL A 60 -2.80 -2.27 -6.61
N LYS A 61 -2.28 -3.41 -6.12
CA LYS A 61 -3.01 -4.30 -5.22
C LYS A 61 -3.43 -3.56 -3.96
N PHE A 62 -2.51 -2.82 -3.36
CA PHE A 62 -2.79 -2.02 -2.17
C PHE A 62 -3.93 -1.02 -2.40
N MET A 63 -3.86 -0.27 -3.51
CA MET A 63 -4.88 0.71 -3.87
C MET A 63 -6.24 0.05 -4.13
N PHE A 64 -6.26 -1.13 -4.76
CA PHE A 64 -7.48 -1.90 -5.01
C PHE A 64 -8.10 -2.45 -3.71
N VAL A 65 -7.27 -2.93 -2.76
CA VAL A 65 -7.73 -3.38 -1.44
C VAL A 65 -8.37 -2.21 -0.68
N ILE A 66 -7.77 -1.03 -0.67
CA ILE A 66 -8.33 0.12 0.04
C ILE A 66 -9.64 0.57 -0.61
N PHE A 67 -9.70 0.62 -1.94
CA PHE A 67 -10.88 1.15 -2.64
C PHE A 67 -12.09 0.20 -2.62
N TYR A 68 -11.84 -1.11 -2.57
CA TYR A 68 -12.88 -2.12 -2.64
C TYR A 68 -13.07 -2.94 -1.36
N PHE A 69 -12.02 -3.37 -0.65
CA PHE A 69 -12.18 -4.18 0.55
C PHE A 69 -12.62 -3.35 1.77
N MET A 70 -12.22 -2.08 1.83
CA MET A 70 -12.88 -1.07 2.65
C MET A 70 -13.93 -0.38 1.78
N HIS A 71 -15.17 -0.32 2.25
CA HIS A 71 -16.42 0.06 1.56
C HIS A 71 -16.48 1.55 1.10
N LEU A 72 -15.42 2.09 0.49
CA LEU A 72 -15.15 3.52 0.34
C LEU A 72 -15.86 4.22 -0.83
N ARG A 73 -16.40 3.45 -1.78
CA ARG A 73 -17.22 4.05 -2.85
C ARG A 73 -18.55 4.61 -2.32
N TRP A 74 -19.01 4.16 -1.15
CA TRP A 74 -20.24 4.66 -0.53
C TRP A 74 -20.04 5.33 0.84
N ASP A 75 -19.07 4.86 1.63
CA ASP A 75 -18.68 5.52 2.89
C ASP A 75 -17.61 6.58 2.59
N LYS A 76 -18.09 7.80 2.30
CA LYS A 76 -17.40 9.08 2.06
C LYS A 76 -15.87 9.00 1.93
N LEU A 77 -15.37 9.48 0.77
CA LEU A 77 -13.98 9.85 0.41
C LEU A 77 -13.05 10.35 1.55
N PHE A 78 -13.58 10.79 2.68
CA PHE A 78 -12.87 11.17 3.89
C PHE A 78 -11.91 10.08 4.43
N CYS A 79 -12.31 8.81 4.47
CA CYS A 79 -11.41 7.75 4.94
C CYS A 79 -10.24 7.51 3.96
N THR A 80 -10.51 7.65 2.65
CA THR A 80 -9.46 7.64 1.60
C THR A 80 -8.50 8.81 1.77
N ILE A 81 -9.01 10.01 2.07
CA ILE A 81 -8.20 11.22 2.30
C ILE A 81 -7.29 11.04 3.52
N LEU A 82 -7.82 10.55 4.65
CA LEU A 82 -7.04 10.28 5.85
C LEU A 82 -5.93 9.25 5.60
N PHE A 83 -6.27 8.17 4.89
CA PHE A 83 -5.30 7.15 4.50
C PHE A 83 -4.20 7.74 3.59
N PHE A 84 -4.55 8.59 2.63
CA PHE A 84 -3.61 9.23 1.72
C PHE A 84 -2.69 10.23 2.43
N ILE A 85 -3.23 11.02 3.37
CA ILE A 85 -2.43 11.90 4.23
C ILE A 85 -1.44 11.08 5.05
N GLY A 86 -1.88 9.94 5.61
CA GLY A 86 -1.00 9.01 6.32
C GLY A 86 0.10 8.43 5.43
N LEU A 87 -0.22 8.04 4.20
CA LEU A 87 0.75 7.53 3.21
C LEU A 87 1.78 8.60 2.82
N ILE A 88 1.32 9.84 2.58
CA ILE A 88 2.20 10.98 2.27
C ILE A 88 3.09 11.31 3.46
N LEU A 89 2.57 11.35 4.69
CA LEU A 89 3.38 11.60 5.87
C LEU A 89 4.38 10.46 6.12
N ALA A 90 3.99 9.21 5.98
CA ALA A 90 4.89 8.07 6.12
C ALA A 90 5.99 8.10 5.05
N GLY A 91 5.64 8.30 3.78
CA GLY A 91 6.62 8.41 2.69
C GLY A 91 7.52 9.64 2.83
N GLY A 92 6.95 10.78 3.23
CA GLY A 92 7.66 12.03 3.44
C GLY A 92 8.62 11.96 4.62
N THR A 93 8.22 11.35 5.74
CA THR A 93 9.10 11.12 6.89
C THR A 93 10.19 10.10 6.57
N MET A 94 9.87 9.00 5.87
CA MET A 94 10.86 8.04 5.38
C MET A 94 11.91 8.73 4.49
N TRP A 95 11.48 9.55 3.53
CA TRP A 95 12.38 10.32 2.68
C TRP A 95 13.20 11.32 3.51
N ALA A 96 12.56 12.07 4.40
CA ALA A 96 13.23 13.04 5.25
C ALA A 96 14.32 12.39 6.12
N LEU A 97 14.06 11.21 6.69
CA LEU A 97 15.04 10.44 7.45
C LEU A 97 16.20 9.94 6.57
N LEU A 98 15.91 9.44 5.35
CA LEU A 98 16.95 9.07 4.39
C LEU A 98 17.84 10.28 4.03
N LYS A 99 17.25 11.46 3.86
CA LYS A 99 18.00 12.70 3.62
C LYS A 99 18.72 13.22 4.86
N LEU A 100 18.17 13.05 6.05
CA LEU A 100 18.81 13.46 7.31
C LEU A 100 20.03 12.60 7.63
N PHE A 101 19.92 11.28 7.46
CA PHE A 101 21.04 10.35 7.67
C PHE A 101 22.04 10.36 6.52
N GLY A 102 21.59 10.66 5.30
CA GLY A 102 22.43 10.81 4.11
C GLY A 102 23.08 12.18 3.96
N ALA A 103 22.56 13.23 4.62
CA ALA A 103 23.19 14.53 4.65
C ALA A 103 24.42 14.46 5.56
N GLU A 104 25.50 15.05 5.06
CA GLU A 104 26.87 15.20 5.58
C GLU A 104 27.08 15.48 7.10
N ALA A 105 26.04 15.57 7.92
CA ALA A 105 26.12 15.68 9.39
C ALA A 105 26.60 14.40 10.10
N SER A 106 26.69 13.27 9.38
CA SER A 106 27.36 12.06 9.84
C SER A 106 28.84 11.99 9.47
N VAL A 107 29.40 12.99 8.76
CA VAL A 107 30.87 13.17 8.66
C VAL A 107 31.33 13.54 10.07
N PRO A 108 31.94 12.60 10.79
CA PRO A 108 32.00 12.71 12.22
C PRO A 108 33.00 13.80 12.60
N LEU A 109 32.68 14.53 13.69
CA LEU A 109 33.66 15.29 14.46
C LEU A 109 34.92 14.47 14.79
N SER A 110 34.89 13.14 14.63
CA SER A 110 36.05 12.22 14.69
C SER A 110 37.13 12.50 13.63
N VAL A 111 36.80 12.95 12.42
CA VAL A 111 37.82 13.31 11.42
C VAL A 111 38.46 14.65 11.81
N ALA A 112 37.64 15.62 12.23
CA ALA A 112 38.13 16.90 12.72
C ALA A 112 38.99 16.74 14.00
N VAL A 113 38.57 15.92 14.97
CA VAL A 113 39.30 15.71 16.24
C VAL A 113 40.65 15.00 16.03
N ASN A 114 40.71 14.02 15.13
CA ASN A 114 41.97 13.33 14.81
C ASN A 114 42.94 14.26 14.10
N THR A 115 42.46 15.15 13.22
CA THR A 115 43.31 16.10 12.51
C THR A 115 43.90 17.17 13.44
N VAL A 116 43.11 17.65 14.40
CA VAL A 116 43.57 18.63 15.41
C VAL A 116 44.50 17.97 16.44
N ALA A 117 44.23 16.71 16.82
CA ALA A 117 45.09 15.94 17.71
C ALA A 117 46.45 15.62 17.06
N ASP A 118 46.49 15.31 15.76
CA ASP A 118 47.72 15.07 14.99
C ASP A 118 48.58 16.34 14.90
N LEU A 119 47.96 17.48 14.60
CA LEU A 119 48.62 18.79 14.60
C LEU A 119 49.21 19.17 15.97
N SER A 120 48.53 18.81 17.07
CA SER A 120 49.03 19.08 18.43
C SER A 120 50.17 18.16 18.88
N ARG A 121 50.42 17.04 18.18
CA ARG A 121 51.54 16.12 18.45
C ARG A 121 52.79 16.44 17.63
N LEU A 122 52.66 17.30 16.62
CA LEU A 122 53.73 17.74 15.73
C LEU A 122 54.32 19.11 16.11
N VAL A 123 53.69 19.84 17.05
CA VAL A 123 54.16 21.11 17.64
C VAL A 123 54.61 20.86 19.07
#